data_AF-A0A388TCH2-F1
#
_entry.id   AF-A0A388TCH2-F1
#
_cell.length_a   1.000
_cell.length_b   1.000
_cell.length_c   1.000
_cell.angle_alpha   90.00
_cell.angle_beta   90.00
_cell.angle_gamma   90.00
#
_symmetry.space_group_name_H-M   'P 1'
#
loop_
_entity.id
_entity.type
_entity.pdbx_description
1 polymer ?
#
loop_
_entity_poly.entity_id
_entity_poly.type
_entity_poly.pdbx_seq_one_letter_code
_entity_poly.pdbx_strand_id
1 'polypeptide(L)'
;MLRLRPLRNLAIWWNAYFNNLRLIGSFIEDGVMVFACNYLRADGLCGAYNLLRPVFCHEYPRLFGHFEKPVVLPDCGFKFSPRKLI
;
A
#
# COMPACT_ATOMS: atom_id res chain seq x y z
N MET A 1 5.97 27.89 0.09
CA MET A 1 5.21 26.65 0.39
C MET A 1 3.98 26.62 -0.51
N LEU A 2 4.06 25.93 -1.65
CA LEU A 2 2.96 25.87 -2.62
C LEU A 2 1.75 25.15 -1.99
N ARG A 3 0.55 25.67 -2.21
CA ARG A 3 -0.71 25.25 -1.58
C ARG A 3 -1.18 23.90 -2.17
N LEU A 4 -0.49 22.79 -1.85
CA LEU A 4 -0.74 21.42 -2.35
C LEU A 4 -2.03 20.76 -1.81
N ARG A 5 -2.87 21.50 -1.07
CA ARG A 5 -4.11 20.98 -0.46
C ARG A 5 -5.12 20.36 -1.45
N PRO A 6 -5.41 20.93 -2.63
CA PRO A 6 -6.42 20.36 -3.52
C PRO A 6 -5.92 19.07 -4.18
N LEU A 7 -4.65 19.02 -4.60
CA LEU A 7 -4.04 17.80 -5.16
C LEU A 7 -3.98 16.67 -4.14
N ARG A 8 -3.63 17.00 -2.89
CA ARG A 8 -3.65 16.03 -1.79
C ARG A 8 -5.05 15.46 -1.58
N ASN A 9 -6.06 16.33 -1.49
CA ASN A 9 -7.43 15.90 -1.28
C ASN A 9 -7.96 15.07 -2.46
N LEU A 10 -7.58 15.43 -3.70
CA LEU A 10 -7.90 14.64 -4.89
C LEU A 10 -7.24 13.25 -4.83
N ALA A 11 -5.97 13.16 -4.44
CA ALA A 11 -5.27 11.89 -4.29
C ALA A 11 -5.88 11.01 -3.19
N ILE A 12 -6.27 11.61 -2.06
CA ILE A 12 -6.98 10.91 -0.98
C ILE A 12 -8.33 10.40 -1.48
N TRP A 13 -9.12 11.26 -2.13
CA TRP A 13 -10.43 10.91 -2.65
C TRP A 13 -10.35 9.80 -3.69
N TRP A 14 -9.41 9.89 -4.63
CA TRP A 14 -9.19 8.88 -5.66
C TRP A 14 -8.89 7.51 -5.05
N ASN A 15 -7.99 7.46 -4.07
CA ASN A 15 -7.63 6.21 -3.39
C ASN A 15 -8.77 5.65 -2.54
N ALA A 16 -9.56 6.51 -1.90
CA ALA A 16 -10.74 6.08 -1.16
C ALA A 16 -11.80 5.47 -2.10
N TYR A 17 -12.06 6.12 -3.24
CA TYR A 17 -13.12 5.73 -4.16
C TYR A 17 -12.76 4.47 -4.98
N PHE A 18 -11.60 4.46 -5.64
CA PHE A 18 -11.24 3.37 -6.56
C PHE A 18 -10.56 2.19 -5.87
N ASN A 19 -9.80 2.45 -4.80
CA ASN A 19 -8.96 1.42 -4.16
C ASN A 19 -9.48 1.00 -2.77
N ASN A 20 -10.57 1.61 -2.29
CA ASN A 20 -11.13 1.39 -0.96
C ASN A 20 -10.07 1.51 0.17
N LEU A 21 -9.24 2.53 0.05
CA LEU A 21 -8.20 2.85 1.02
C LEU A 21 -8.64 3.99 1.95
N ARG A 22 -8.32 3.88 3.24
CA ARG A 22 -8.51 4.98 4.20
C ARG A 22 -7.16 5.62 4.56
N LEU A 23 -7.09 6.94 4.56
CA LEU A 23 -5.91 7.65 5.02
C LEU A 23 -5.75 7.40 6.53
N ILE A 24 -4.56 7.00 6.97
CA ILE A 24 -4.23 6.78 8.39
C ILE A 24 -3.11 7.70 8.89
N GLY A 25 -2.38 8.34 7.98
CA GLY A 25 -1.33 9.28 8.36
C GLY A 25 -0.78 10.03 7.16
N SER A 26 -0.05 11.10 7.43
CA SER A 26 0.71 11.83 6.41
C SER A 26 1.96 12.43 7.03
N PHE A 27 3.11 12.22 6.41
CA PHE A 27 4.36 12.87 6.74
C PHE A 27 4.55 14.01 5.75
N ILE A 28 4.14 15.22 6.17
CA ILE A 28 4.05 16.39 5.29
C ILE A 28 5.44 16.80 4.80
N GLU A 29 6.44 16.69 5.68
CA GLU A 29 7.84 17.03 5.39
C GLU A 29 8.42 16.12 4.31
N ASP A 30 8.06 14.84 4.32
CA ASP A 30 8.52 13.83 3.36
C ASP A 30 7.63 13.72 2.11
N GLY A 31 6.50 14.43 2.07
CA GLY A 31 5.52 14.30 1.00
C GLY A 31 4.82 12.93 0.96
N VAL A 32 4.80 12.19 2.06
CA VAL A 32 4.29 10.81 2.15
C VAL A 32 2.87 10.79 2.72
N MET A 33 2.01 9.96 2.15
CA MET A 33 0.69 9.64 2.68
C MET A 33 0.60 8.14 2.97
N VAL A 34 0.09 7.80 4.14
CA VAL A 34 -0.05 6.41 4.59
C VAL A 34 -1.52 6.03 4.58
N PHE A 35 -1.83 4.91 3.93
CA PHE A 35 -3.19 4.39 3.81
C PHE A 35 -3.31 2.99 4.41
N ALA A 36 -4.47 2.69 4.98
CA ALA A 36 -4.89 1.33 5.32
C ALA A 36 -5.90 0.82 4.28
N CYS A 37 -5.81 -0.46 3.94
CA CYS A 37 -6.77 -1.12 3.05
C CYS A 37 -7.98 -1.58 3.84
N ASN A 38 -9.19 -1.17 3.43
CA ASN A 38 -10.42 -1.59 4.11
C ASN A 38 -10.82 -3.04 3.78
N TYR A 39 -10.18 -3.66 2.77
CA TYR A 39 -10.36 -5.08 2.48
C TYR A 39 -9.49 -6.00 3.35
N LEU A 40 -8.58 -5.46 4.17
CA LEU A 40 -7.73 -6.29 5.02
C LEU A 40 -8.55 -6.87 6.18
N ARG A 41 -8.57 -8.19 6.27
CA ARG A 41 -9.25 -8.93 7.36
C ARG A 41 -8.38 -8.96 8.62
N ALA A 42 -9.00 -9.31 9.75
CA ALA A 42 -8.33 -9.43 11.05
C ALA A 42 -7.23 -10.52 11.08
N ASP A 43 -7.32 -11.53 10.21
CA ASP A 43 -6.30 -12.57 10.03
C ASP A 43 -5.14 -12.13 9.12
N GLY A 44 -5.13 -10.87 8.66
CA GLY A 44 -4.11 -10.33 7.78
C GLY A 44 -4.28 -10.72 6.30
N LEU A 45 -5.38 -11.39 5.93
CA LEU A 45 -5.66 -11.77 4.54
C LEU A 45 -6.52 -10.73 3.82
N CYS A 46 -6.42 -10.68 2.49
CA CYS A 46 -7.28 -9.85 1.66
C CYS A 46 -8.69 -10.44 1.60
N GLY A 47 -9.70 -9.69 2.02
CA GLY A 47 -11.11 -10.05 1.91
C GLY A 47 -11.74 -9.75 0.55
N ALA A 48 -11.06 -8.96 -0.30
CA ALA A 48 -11.50 -8.71 -1.67
C ALA A 48 -10.85 -9.71 -2.65
N TYR A 49 -11.70 -10.46 -3.35
CA TYR A 49 -11.32 -11.32 -4.46
C TYR A 49 -11.97 -10.82 -5.75
N ASN A 50 -11.39 -11.19 -6.90
CA ASN A 50 -11.88 -10.82 -8.24
C ASN A 50 -11.89 -9.29 -8.47
N LEU A 51 -13.01 -8.72 -8.92
CA LEU A 51 -13.10 -7.35 -9.45
C LEU A 51 -12.95 -6.23 -8.39
N LEU A 52 -13.06 -6.55 -7.10
CA LEU A 52 -12.98 -5.57 -6.01
C LEU A 52 -11.54 -5.32 -5.54
N ARG A 53 -10.62 -6.20 -5.92
CA ARG A 53 -9.23 -6.09 -5.50
C ARG A 53 -8.53 -5.01 -6.34
N PRO A 54 -7.81 -4.06 -5.73
CA PRO A 54 -7.13 -3.00 -6.48
C PRO A 54 -6.14 -3.56 -7.51
N VAL A 55 -6.00 -2.89 -8.65
CA VAL A 55 -5.12 -3.33 -9.76
C VAL A 55 -3.70 -3.58 -9.28
N PHE A 56 -3.15 -2.69 -8.46
CA PHE A 56 -1.80 -2.85 -7.91
C PHE A 56 -1.65 -4.10 -7.03
N CYS A 57 -2.73 -4.59 -6.42
CA CYS A 57 -2.72 -5.85 -5.67
C CYS A 57 -2.79 -7.09 -6.58
N HIS A 58 -3.37 -6.98 -7.78
CA HIS A 58 -3.35 -8.04 -8.79
C HIS A 58 -1.98 -8.16 -9.45
N GLU A 59 -1.37 -7.01 -9.70
CA GLU A 59 -0.07 -6.91 -10.35
C GLU A 59 1.09 -7.09 -9.37
N TYR A 60 0.83 -7.20 -8.07
CA TYR A 60 1.87 -7.54 -7.09
C TYR A 60 2.36 -8.99 -7.33
N PRO A 61 3.68 -9.26 -7.41
CA PRO A 61 4.84 -8.40 -7.14
C PRO A 61 5.42 -7.68 -8.39
N ARG A 62 4.82 -7.81 -9.57
CA ARG A 62 5.35 -7.29 -10.84
C ARG A 62 5.65 -5.78 -10.81
N LEU A 63 4.91 -5.01 -10.02
CA LEU A 63 5.15 -3.58 -9.81
C LEU A 63 6.43 -3.25 -9.02
N PHE A 64 7.13 -4.22 -8.41
CA PHE A 64 8.42 -3.98 -7.72
C PHE A 64 9.53 -3.44 -8.62
N GLY A 65 9.37 -3.41 -9.95
CA GLY A 65 10.28 -2.64 -10.81
C GLY A 65 10.23 -1.12 -10.55
N HIS A 66 9.14 -0.62 -9.97
CA HIS A 66 8.91 0.79 -9.67
C HIS A 66 9.02 1.15 -8.18
N PHE A 67 9.08 0.14 -7.31
CA PHE A 67 9.24 0.32 -5.86
C PHE A 67 10.63 -0.15 -5.43
N GLU A 68 11.19 0.46 -4.39
CA GLU A 68 12.43 -0.05 -3.82
C GLU A 68 12.28 -1.52 -3.43
N LYS A 69 13.36 -2.30 -3.59
CA LYS A 69 13.36 -3.70 -3.17
C LYS A 69 13.00 -3.74 -1.68
N PRO A 70 12.05 -4.59 -1.27
CA PRO A 70 11.65 -4.67 0.12
C PRO A 70 12.88 -5.08 0.94
N VAL A 71 13.30 -4.21 1.85
CA VAL A 71 14.38 -4.47 2.80
C VAL A 71 13.77 -5.02 4.09
N VAL A 72 14.52 -5.89 4.77
CA VAL A 72 14.16 -6.29 6.13
C VAL A 72 14.41 -5.08 7.02
N LEU A 73 13.34 -4.56 7.64
CA LEU A 73 13.49 -3.52 8.64
C LEU A 73 14.27 -4.10 9.83
N PRO A 74 15.36 -3.45 10.29
CA PRO A 74 15.98 -3.84 11.54
C PRO A 74 14.90 -3.81 12.63
N ASP A 75 14.86 -4.87 13.43
CA ASP A 75 13.94 -5.07 14.57
C ASP A 75 12.49 -5.54 14.28
N CYS A 76 12.10 -5.86 13.04
CA CYS A 76 10.74 -6.38 12.80
C CYS A 76 10.54 -7.87 13.19
N GLY A 77 11.61 -8.58 13.58
CA GLY A 77 11.57 -9.99 13.98
C GLY A 77 11.25 -10.99 12.86
N PHE A 78 10.90 -10.53 11.66
CA PHE A 78 10.65 -11.39 10.51
C PHE A 78 11.95 -11.92 9.90
N LYS A 79 11.97 -13.23 9.62
CA LYS A 79 13.02 -13.91 8.87
C LYS A 79 12.42 -14.42 7.55
N PHE A 80 12.98 -13.99 6.42
CA PHE A 80 12.63 -14.58 5.12
C PHE A 80 13.35 -15.91 4.96
N SER A 81 12.60 -17.00 4.78
CA SER A 81 13.15 -18.26 4.29
C SER A 81 12.84 -18.37 2.79
N PRO A 82 13.84 -18.31 1.89
CA PRO A 82 13.58 -18.56 0.49
C PRO A 82 13.01 -19.97 0.32
N ARG A 83 11.95 -20.09 -0.50
CA ARG A 83 11.34 -21.38 -0.81
C ARG A 83 12.36 -22.14 -1.67
N LYS A 84 12.80 -23.34 -1.24
CA LYS A 84 13.63 -24.20 -2.09
C LYS A 84 12.88 -24.45 -3.39
N LEU A 85 13.43 -24.00 -4.51
CA LEU A 85 13.00 -24.43 -5.83
C LEU A 85 13.40 -25.91 -5.92
N ILE A 86 12.40 -26.78 -6.04
CA ILE A 86 12.57 -28.21 -6.37
C ILE A 86 12.74 -28.29 -7.89
#